data_AF-A0A2J6HQY7-F1
#
_entry.id   AF-A0A2J6HQY7-F1
#
_cell.length_a   1.000
_cell.length_b   1.000
_cell.length_c   1.000
_cell.angle_alpha   90.00
_cell.angle_beta   90.00
_cell.angle_gamma   90.00
#
_symmetry.space_group_name_H-M   'P 1'
#
loop_
_entity.id
_entity.type
_entity.pdbx_description
1 polymer ?
#
loop_
_entity_poly.entity_id
_entity_poly.type
_entity_poly.pdbx_seq_one_letter_code
_entity_poly.pdbx_strand_id
1 'polypeptide(L)'
;SVMPTNLYGPNDNFDLEKSHVLPALIRKIHLGKCLQENKWDDIRKDLSKRPIEGIDGSAEKKEILSILEKYGIICSAEGCDSCAEGSCSDKVIVEIWGSGQPMREFLWSEEMAAACVFVMENVDFKDVADPSAKEVRNTHINIGTGKEISIKNLAKLIKREVGFEGELFFNALKPDGTMRKLTDPSKLHQLGWHHEIEIEEGVKRMYEWYKS
;
A
#
# COMPACT_ATOMS: atom_id res chain seq x y z
N SER A 1 -22.58 11.06 11.91
CA SER A 1 -21.71 9.88 11.65
C SER A 1 -20.65 10.28 10.64
N VAL A 2 -19.49 9.64 10.70
CA VAL A 2 -18.39 9.87 9.75
C VAL A 2 -18.18 8.62 8.89
N MET A 3 -17.77 8.81 7.64
CA MET A 3 -17.51 7.74 6.67
C MET A 3 -16.11 7.93 6.09
N PRO A 4 -15.11 7.15 6.53
CA PRO A 4 -13.76 7.26 6.01
C PRO A 4 -13.61 6.60 4.63
N THR A 5 -12.64 7.09 3.87
CA THR A 5 -12.08 6.38 2.71
C THR A 5 -11.11 5.26 3.15
N ASN A 6 -10.34 4.66 2.22
CA ASN A 6 -9.37 3.62 2.60
C ASN A 6 -8.28 4.23 3.51
N LEU A 7 -8.06 3.61 4.66
CA LEU A 7 -7.07 4.04 5.63
C LEU A 7 -5.75 3.30 5.44
N TYR A 8 -4.64 3.97 5.74
CA TYR A 8 -3.30 3.38 5.84
C TYR A 8 -2.51 4.09 6.93
N GLY A 9 -1.49 3.45 7.49
CA GLY A 9 -0.68 4.07 8.53
C GLY A 9 0.24 3.12 9.27
N PRO A 10 0.80 3.56 10.41
CA PRO A 10 1.58 2.71 11.29
C PRO A 10 0.73 1.54 11.80
N ASN A 11 1.34 0.36 11.99
CA ASN A 11 0.66 -0.87 12.40
C ASN A 11 -0.34 -1.45 11.39
N ASP A 12 -0.29 -1.06 10.12
CA ASP A 12 -1.06 -1.73 9.07
C ASP A 12 -0.62 -3.20 8.92
N ASN A 13 -1.47 -4.01 8.28
CA ASN A 13 -1.20 -5.42 8.07
C ASN A 13 -0.36 -5.63 6.81
N PHE A 14 0.87 -6.13 6.98
CA PHE A 14 1.81 -6.48 5.90
C PHE A 14 1.81 -7.98 5.55
N ASP A 15 0.87 -8.76 6.04
CA ASP A 15 0.69 -10.16 5.64
C ASP A 15 0.26 -10.24 4.17
N LEU A 16 1.04 -10.88 3.28
CA LEU A 16 0.73 -10.93 1.84
C LEU A 16 -0.58 -11.68 1.52
N GLU A 17 -1.13 -12.47 2.45
CA GLU A 17 -2.41 -13.16 2.26
C GLU A 17 -3.61 -12.25 2.53
N LYS A 18 -3.48 -11.35 3.51
CA LYS A 18 -4.61 -10.61 4.12
C LYS A 18 -4.45 -9.09 4.07
N SER A 19 -3.30 -8.61 3.59
CA SER A 19 -2.98 -7.19 3.53
C SER A 19 -3.80 -6.45 2.49
N HIS A 20 -4.01 -5.16 2.76
CA HIS A 20 -4.52 -4.24 1.76
C HIS A 20 -3.45 -3.93 0.70
N VAL A 21 -3.88 -3.32 -0.40
CA VAL A 21 -3.03 -3.10 -1.57
C VAL A 21 -1.73 -2.34 -1.26
N LEU A 22 -1.79 -1.31 -0.43
CA LEU A 22 -0.64 -0.46 -0.13
C LEU A 22 0.43 -1.20 0.72
N PRO A 23 0.11 -1.79 1.90
CA PRO A 23 1.10 -2.56 2.65
C PRO A 23 1.62 -3.78 1.88
N ALA A 24 0.77 -4.45 1.09
CA ALA A 24 1.19 -5.57 0.24
C ALA A 24 2.26 -5.13 -0.77
N LEU A 25 2.04 -3.99 -1.44
CA LEU A 25 3.00 -3.45 -2.41
C LEU A 25 4.31 -3.04 -1.75
N ILE A 26 4.28 -2.37 -0.59
CA ILE A 26 5.49 -2.02 0.17
C ILE A 26 6.31 -3.27 0.47
N ARG A 27 5.67 -4.31 1.00
CA ARG A 27 6.38 -5.54 1.36
C ARG A 27 6.94 -6.26 0.14
N LYS A 28 6.16 -6.41 -0.93
CA LYS A 28 6.63 -7.06 -2.17
C LYS A 28 7.82 -6.35 -2.79
N ILE A 29 7.77 -5.02 -2.88
CA ILE A 29 8.84 -4.21 -3.45
C ILE A 29 10.07 -4.22 -2.54
N HIS A 30 9.88 -4.21 -1.21
CA HIS A 30 10.99 -4.36 -0.27
C HIS A 30 11.69 -5.72 -0.41
N LEU A 31 10.95 -6.81 -0.44
CA LEU A 31 11.51 -8.15 -0.63
C LEU A 31 12.19 -8.28 -2.00
N GLY A 32 11.62 -7.69 -3.06
CA GLY A 32 12.26 -7.59 -4.37
C GLY A 32 13.59 -6.84 -4.32
N LYS A 33 13.67 -5.73 -3.57
CA LYS A 33 14.93 -5.02 -3.34
C LYS A 33 15.95 -5.88 -2.58
N CYS A 34 15.53 -6.55 -1.51
CA CYS A 34 16.44 -7.40 -0.76
C CYS A 34 16.98 -8.56 -1.60
N LEU A 35 16.17 -9.13 -2.50
CA LEU A 35 16.63 -10.12 -3.47
C LEU A 35 17.63 -9.51 -4.47
N GLN A 36 17.34 -8.33 -5.01
CA GLN A 36 18.22 -7.62 -5.95
C GLN A 36 19.60 -7.33 -5.34
N GLU A 37 19.63 -6.95 -4.06
CA GLU A 37 20.85 -6.63 -3.32
C GLU A 37 21.48 -7.86 -2.64
N ASN A 38 20.95 -9.07 -2.88
CA ASN A 38 21.38 -10.31 -2.23
C ASN A 38 21.40 -10.28 -0.68
N LYS A 39 20.53 -9.47 -0.08
CA LYS A 39 20.38 -9.29 1.38
C LYS A 39 19.51 -10.39 2.00
N TRP A 40 20.04 -11.61 2.03
CA TRP A 40 19.33 -12.78 2.55
C TRP A 40 18.97 -12.69 4.03
N ASP A 41 19.79 -12.02 4.83
CA ASP A 41 19.51 -11.83 6.26
C ASP A 41 18.24 -10.99 6.48
N ASP A 42 18.06 -9.94 5.67
CA ASP A 42 16.86 -9.09 5.74
C ASP A 42 15.61 -9.83 5.27
N ILE A 43 15.72 -10.66 4.22
CA ILE A 43 14.61 -11.51 3.74
C ILE A 43 14.18 -12.48 4.84
N ARG A 44 15.14 -13.20 5.44
CA ARG A 44 14.84 -14.15 6.52
C ARG A 44 14.25 -13.43 7.72
N LYS A 45 14.77 -12.26 8.10
CA LYS A 45 14.24 -11.45 9.20
C LYS A 45 12.79 -11.01 8.94
N ASP A 46 12.45 -10.58 7.73
CA ASP A 46 11.05 -10.24 7.39
C ASP A 46 10.14 -11.47 7.47
N LEU A 47 10.54 -12.59 6.86
CA LEU A 47 9.75 -13.84 6.85
C LEU A 47 9.57 -14.43 8.26
N SER A 48 10.58 -14.33 9.14
CA SER A 48 10.44 -14.73 10.54
C SER A 48 9.47 -13.82 11.32
N LYS A 49 9.44 -12.52 11.02
CA LYS A 49 8.44 -11.62 11.62
C LYS A 49 7.04 -11.87 11.05
N ARG A 50 6.94 -12.23 9.77
CA ARG A 50 5.69 -12.31 9.00
C ARG A 50 5.76 -13.49 8.03
N PRO A 51 5.48 -14.72 8.46
CA PRO A 51 5.56 -15.87 7.56
C PRO A 51 4.55 -15.77 6.42
N ILE A 52 4.82 -16.45 5.31
CA ILE A 52 3.93 -16.54 4.14
C ILE A 52 3.53 -18.01 4.00
N GLU A 53 2.24 -18.34 4.11
CA GLU A 53 1.74 -19.72 4.09
C GLU A 53 2.50 -20.68 5.05
N GLY A 54 2.98 -20.15 6.18
CA GLY A 54 3.75 -20.91 7.17
C GLY A 54 5.25 -21.04 6.87
N ILE A 55 5.73 -20.54 5.73
CA ILE A 55 7.16 -20.43 5.43
C ILE A 55 7.75 -19.22 6.15
N ASP A 56 8.73 -19.46 7.02
CA ASP A 56 9.43 -18.45 7.80
C ASP A 56 10.91 -18.32 7.38
N GLY A 57 11.67 -17.47 8.07
CA GLY A 57 13.08 -17.24 7.80
C GLY A 57 14.02 -18.43 8.07
N SER A 58 13.53 -19.54 8.64
CA SER A 58 14.33 -20.76 8.88
C SER A 58 14.29 -21.76 7.72
N ALA A 59 13.33 -21.60 6.80
CA ALA A 59 13.15 -22.47 5.64
C ALA A 59 14.35 -22.49 4.69
N GLU A 60 14.38 -23.48 3.80
CA GLU A 60 15.42 -23.59 2.80
C GLU A 60 15.32 -22.46 1.77
N LYS A 61 16.47 -22.02 1.22
CA LYS A 61 16.52 -20.93 0.24
C LYS A 61 15.62 -21.20 -0.97
N LYS A 62 15.52 -22.47 -1.40
CA LYS A 62 14.67 -22.89 -2.51
C LYS A 62 13.18 -22.74 -2.21
N GLU A 63 12.76 -23.07 -0.99
CA GLU A 63 11.36 -22.92 -0.54
C GLU A 63 10.98 -21.44 -0.44
N ILE A 64 11.90 -20.62 0.12
CA ILE A 64 11.73 -19.17 0.19
C ILE A 64 11.59 -18.58 -1.22
N LEU A 65 12.44 -18.95 -2.17
CA LEU A 65 12.32 -18.46 -3.55
C LEU A 65 11.01 -18.90 -4.20
N SER A 66 10.57 -20.14 -3.99
CA SER A 66 9.31 -20.64 -4.54
C SER A 66 8.08 -19.91 -3.99
N ILE A 67 8.05 -19.61 -2.68
CA ILE A 67 6.94 -18.85 -2.10
C ILE A 67 6.98 -17.38 -2.56
N LEU A 68 8.17 -16.77 -2.66
CA LEU A 68 8.29 -15.41 -3.17
C LEU A 68 7.82 -15.30 -4.63
N GLU A 69 8.20 -16.27 -5.48
CA GLU A 69 7.75 -16.36 -6.86
C GLU A 69 6.22 -16.52 -6.96
N LYS A 70 5.62 -17.36 -6.11
CA LYS A 70 4.15 -17.53 -6.02
C LYS A 70 3.43 -16.21 -5.72
N TYR A 71 4.04 -15.33 -4.92
CA TYR A 71 3.52 -14.00 -4.62
C TYR A 71 3.99 -12.93 -5.61
N GLY A 72 4.61 -13.33 -6.72
CA GLY A 72 4.99 -12.45 -7.82
C GLY A 72 6.28 -11.69 -7.57
N ILE A 73 7.20 -12.21 -6.74
CA ILE A 73 8.54 -11.67 -6.56
C ILE A 73 9.50 -12.65 -7.23
N ILE A 74 9.86 -12.35 -8.47
CA ILE A 74 10.54 -13.28 -9.39
C ILE A 74 11.99 -12.84 -9.52
N CYS A 75 12.91 -13.78 -9.38
CA CYS A 75 14.33 -13.58 -9.63
C CYS A 75 14.75 -14.44 -10.83
N SER A 76 14.92 -13.82 -12.00
CA SER A 76 15.38 -14.51 -13.19
C SER A 76 16.91 -14.56 -13.17
N ALA A 77 17.46 -15.67 -12.70
CA ALA A 77 18.84 -16.03 -12.98
C ALA A 77 18.89 -16.59 -14.41
N GLU A 78 18.99 -15.73 -15.43
CA GLU A 78 19.29 -16.21 -16.77
C GLU A 78 20.75 -16.73 -16.79
N GLY A 79 20.90 -18.06 -16.71
CA GLY A 79 22.10 -18.80 -17.13
C GLY A 79 23.31 -18.74 -16.18
N CYS A 80 23.37 -19.64 -15.20
CA CYS A 80 24.59 -19.84 -14.40
C CYS A 80 24.59 -21.21 -13.70
N ASP A 81 24.83 -22.28 -14.46
CA ASP A 81 25.40 -23.52 -13.89
C ASP A 81 26.94 -23.43 -13.80
N SER A 82 27.54 -22.28 -14.12
CA SER A 82 29.01 -22.13 -14.24
C SER A 82 29.58 -20.74 -13.95
N CYS A 83 28.84 -19.80 -13.36
CA CYS A 83 29.39 -18.48 -13.07
C CYS A 83 30.10 -18.45 -11.71
N ALA A 84 31.40 -18.73 -11.76
CA ALA A 84 32.35 -18.27 -10.77
C ALA A 84 32.35 -16.73 -10.77
N GLU A 85 32.20 -16.15 -9.58
CA GLU A 85 32.58 -14.77 -9.23
C GLU A 85 32.00 -13.63 -10.12
N GLY A 86 30.80 -13.17 -9.76
CA GLY A 86 30.65 -11.75 -9.42
C GLY A 86 30.19 -10.74 -10.49
N SER A 87 29.51 -11.13 -11.59
CA SER A 87 28.93 -10.12 -12.50
C SER A 87 27.72 -10.60 -13.31
N CYS A 88 26.66 -11.06 -12.64
CA CYS A 88 25.32 -11.07 -13.23
C CYS A 88 24.41 -10.26 -12.31
N SER A 89 23.90 -9.12 -12.78
CA SER A 89 22.84 -8.39 -12.07
C SER A 89 21.57 -9.21 -12.23
N ASP A 90 21.22 -9.99 -11.22
CA ASP A 90 19.98 -10.77 -11.22
C ASP A 90 18.80 -9.85 -11.53
N LYS A 91 18.05 -10.18 -12.59
CA LYS A 91 16.87 -9.39 -12.96
C LYS A 91 15.74 -9.77 -12.01
N VAL A 92 15.47 -8.89 -11.05
CA VAL A 92 14.32 -9.04 -10.14
C VAL A 92 13.11 -8.32 -10.71
N ILE A 93 11.98 -9.03 -10.73
CA ILE A 93 10.70 -8.54 -11.22
C ILE A 93 9.68 -8.69 -10.10
N VAL A 94 8.94 -7.61 -9.83
CA VAL A 94 7.76 -7.64 -8.96
C VAL A 94 6.52 -7.56 -9.84
N GLU A 95 5.82 -8.69 -9.94
CA GLU A 95 4.52 -8.81 -10.60
C GLU A 95 3.43 -8.17 -9.75
N ILE A 96 2.58 -7.37 -10.38
CA ILE A 96 1.38 -6.78 -9.81
C ILE A 96 0.21 -7.26 -10.67
N TRP A 97 -0.80 -7.86 -10.04
CA TRP A 97 -1.97 -8.35 -10.76
C TRP A 97 -2.85 -7.21 -11.26
N GLY A 98 -3.39 -7.39 -12.46
CA GLY A 98 -4.23 -6.41 -13.14
C GLY A 98 -3.44 -5.46 -14.02
N SER A 99 -4.14 -4.53 -14.66
CA SER A 99 -3.57 -3.50 -15.53
C SER A 99 -2.87 -2.38 -14.76
N GLY A 100 -3.16 -2.27 -13.45
CA GLY A 100 -2.72 -1.17 -12.59
C GLY A 100 -3.50 0.14 -12.82
N GLN A 101 -4.52 0.13 -13.67
CA GLN A 101 -5.41 1.27 -13.93
C GLN A 101 -6.42 1.59 -12.81
N PRO A 102 -6.86 0.63 -11.96
CA PRO A 102 -7.77 0.97 -10.87
C PRO A 102 -7.25 2.11 -9.99
N MET A 103 -8.15 3.05 -9.68
CA MET A 103 -7.87 4.25 -8.89
C MET A 103 -8.33 4.06 -7.45
N ARG A 104 -7.49 4.44 -6.50
CA ARG A 104 -7.77 4.38 -5.06
C ARG A 104 -7.45 5.71 -4.40
N GLU A 105 -8.25 6.05 -3.41
CA GLU A 105 -7.97 7.09 -2.45
C GLU A 105 -7.42 6.47 -1.16
N PHE A 106 -6.50 7.16 -0.51
CA PHE A 106 -5.87 6.76 0.75
C PHE A 106 -5.84 7.95 1.70
N LEU A 107 -6.14 7.70 2.99
CA LEU A 107 -6.07 8.68 4.07
C LEU A 107 -5.20 8.14 5.21
N TRP A 108 -4.29 8.97 5.73
CA TRP A 108 -3.41 8.57 6.82
C TRP A 108 -4.22 8.37 8.10
N SER A 109 -3.96 7.29 8.84
CA SER A 109 -4.79 6.87 9.97
C SER A 109 -4.85 7.91 11.10
N GLU A 110 -3.76 8.63 11.34
CA GLU A 110 -3.73 9.71 12.35
C GLU A 110 -4.55 10.93 11.90
N GLU A 111 -4.66 11.18 10.59
CA GLU A 111 -5.53 12.25 10.07
C GLU A 111 -7.00 11.89 10.20
N MET A 112 -7.34 10.61 10.01
CA MET A 112 -8.69 10.12 10.32
C MET A 112 -9.02 10.36 11.79
N ALA A 113 -8.08 10.09 12.70
CA ALA A 113 -8.27 10.38 14.13
C ALA A 113 -8.42 11.88 14.39
N ALA A 114 -7.59 12.73 13.78
CA ALA A 114 -7.66 14.18 13.90
C ALA A 114 -8.99 14.74 13.36
N ALA A 115 -9.47 14.24 12.22
CA ALA A 115 -10.77 14.60 11.66
C ALA A 115 -11.93 14.21 12.60
N CYS A 116 -11.85 13.03 13.22
CA CYS A 116 -12.85 12.62 14.21
C CYS A 116 -12.89 13.57 15.40
N VAL A 117 -11.74 13.93 15.95
CA VAL A 117 -11.64 14.89 17.07
C VAL A 117 -12.20 16.25 16.65
N PHE A 118 -11.80 16.75 15.48
CA PHE A 118 -12.32 18.01 14.93
C PHE A 118 -13.85 18.01 14.84
N VAL A 119 -14.45 16.95 14.27
CA VAL A 119 -15.91 16.83 14.13
C VAL A 119 -16.59 16.77 15.50
N MET A 120 -16.02 16.07 16.48
CA MET A 120 -16.59 16.00 17.83
C MET A 120 -16.56 17.34 18.56
N GLU A 121 -15.53 18.15 18.35
CA GLU A 121 -15.34 19.42 19.06
C GLU A 121 -16.02 20.61 18.38
N ASN A 122 -16.20 20.58 17.05
CA ASN A 122 -16.55 21.76 16.26
C ASN A 122 -17.82 21.63 15.43
N VAL A 123 -18.44 20.45 15.33
CA VAL A 123 -19.56 20.21 14.41
C VAL A 123 -20.78 19.68 15.15
N ASP A 124 -21.87 20.45 15.10
CA ASP A 124 -23.19 20.06 15.58
C ASP A 124 -24.07 19.53 14.44
N PHE A 125 -25.16 18.86 14.79
CA PHE A 125 -26.15 18.38 13.82
C PHE A 125 -26.73 19.50 12.94
N LYS A 126 -26.90 20.71 13.49
CA LYS A 126 -27.42 21.88 12.78
C LYS A 126 -26.51 22.35 11.64
N ASP A 127 -25.22 22.02 11.70
CA ASP A 127 -24.22 22.43 10.70
C ASP A 127 -24.21 21.49 9.48
N VAL A 128 -24.78 20.29 9.63
CA VAL A 128 -24.83 19.27 8.58
C VAL A 128 -26.24 18.95 8.08
N ALA A 129 -27.27 19.39 8.80
CA ALA A 129 -28.66 19.26 8.42
C ALA A 129 -29.11 20.49 7.62
N ASP A 130 -29.78 20.26 6.49
CA ASP A 130 -30.42 21.34 5.74
C ASP A 130 -31.72 21.76 6.44
N PRO A 131 -31.80 22.97 7.02
CA PRO A 131 -32.98 23.43 7.75
C PRO A 131 -34.18 23.69 6.84
N SER A 132 -33.96 23.82 5.52
CA SER A 132 -35.01 24.02 4.53
C SER A 132 -35.56 22.70 3.96
N ALA A 133 -34.89 21.58 4.23
CA ALA A 133 -35.29 20.28 3.71
C ALA A 133 -36.54 19.75 4.44
N LYS A 134 -37.51 19.29 3.66
CA LYS A 134 -38.74 18.64 4.17
C LYS A 134 -38.45 17.35 4.95
N GLU A 135 -37.32 16.69 4.64
CA GLU A 135 -36.87 15.48 5.30
C GLU A 135 -35.35 15.51 5.45
N VAL A 136 -34.83 15.25 6.66
CA VAL A 136 -33.39 15.27 6.92
C VAL A 136 -32.76 13.95 6.51
N ARG A 137 -31.84 14.00 5.53
CA ARG A 137 -31.12 12.84 4.99
C ARG A 137 -29.64 13.18 4.76
N ASN A 138 -28.80 12.15 4.64
CA ASN A 138 -27.39 12.28 4.23
C ASN A 138 -26.56 13.26 5.07
N THR A 139 -26.81 13.33 6.37
CA THR A 139 -26.06 14.15 7.33
C THR A 139 -24.70 13.54 7.72
N HIS A 140 -24.34 12.39 7.14
CA HIS A 140 -23.01 11.82 7.32
C HIS A 140 -21.94 12.72 6.69
N ILE A 141 -20.74 12.68 7.27
CA ILE A 141 -19.58 13.43 6.81
C ILE A 141 -18.56 12.43 6.25
N ASN A 142 -18.18 12.64 5.01
CA ASN A 142 -17.13 11.89 4.37
C ASN A 142 -15.75 12.41 4.83
N ILE A 143 -14.86 11.51 5.23
CA ILE A 143 -13.47 11.85 5.60
C ILE A 143 -12.54 11.18 4.59
N GLY A 144 -11.83 12.00 3.83
CA GLY A 144 -10.92 11.55 2.79
C GLY A 144 -10.08 12.71 2.28
N THR A 145 -9.17 12.41 1.37
CA THR A 145 -8.31 13.41 0.75
C THR A 145 -8.96 14.04 -0.48
N GLY A 146 -9.97 13.39 -1.07
CA GLY A 146 -10.56 13.78 -2.34
C GLY A 146 -9.60 13.61 -3.52
N LYS A 147 -8.48 12.92 -3.30
CA LYS A 147 -7.42 12.67 -4.29
C LYS A 147 -7.25 11.18 -4.52
N GLU A 148 -7.07 10.80 -5.77
CA GLU A 148 -6.91 9.42 -6.16
C GLU A 148 -5.57 9.17 -6.87
N ILE A 149 -5.06 7.95 -6.70
CA ILE A 149 -3.85 7.45 -7.35
C ILE A 149 -4.15 6.10 -7.99
N SER A 150 -3.62 5.86 -9.20
CA SER A 150 -3.70 4.54 -9.82
C SER A 150 -2.80 3.55 -9.10
N ILE A 151 -3.16 2.26 -9.07
CA ILE A 151 -2.28 1.23 -8.51
C ILE A 151 -0.90 1.24 -9.20
N LYS A 152 -0.85 1.53 -10.49
CA LYS A 152 0.39 1.68 -11.25
C LYS A 152 1.26 2.84 -10.73
N ASN A 153 0.67 4.00 -10.47
CA ASN A 153 1.41 5.15 -9.96
C ASN A 153 1.81 4.96 -8.49
N LEU A 154 0.95 4.34 -7.68
CA LEU A 154 1.27 3.97 -6.30
C LEU A 154 2.46 3.00 -6.25
N ALA A 155 2.46 1.97 -7.09
CA ALA A 155 3.57 1.02 -7.15
C ALA A 155 4.89 1.68 -7.59
N LYS A 156 4.84 2.62 -8.54
CA LYS A 156 6.02 3.40 -8.95
C LYS A 156 6.52 4.33 -7.84
N LEU A 157 5.60 4.97 -7.10
CA LEU A 157 5.92 5.78 -5.94
C LEU A 157 6.64 4.93 -4.89
N ILE A 158 6.07 3.79 -4.51
CA ILE A 158 6.69 2.86 -3.55
C ILE A 158 8.04 2.35 -4.06
N LYS A 159 8.15 1.97 -5.34
CA LYS A 159 9.43 1.57 -5.96
C LYS A 159 10.51 2.63 -5.75
N ARG A 160 10.18 3.91 -5.97
CA ARG A 160 11.09 5.03 -5.78
C ARG A 160 11.47 5.21 -4.31
N GLU A 161 10.49 5.22 -3.39
CA GLU A 161 10.76 5.42 -1.95
C GLU A 161 11.54 4.26 -1.33
N VAL A 162 11.31 3.03 -1.79
CA VAL A 162 12.07 1.84 -1.38
C VAL A 162 13.48 1.83 -1.97
N GLY A 163 13.68 2.46 -3.15
CA GLY A 163 14.91 2.38 -3.92
C GLY A 163 15.11 1.00 -4.53
N PHE A 164 14.03 0.38 -5.04
CA PHE A 164 14.09 -0.85 -5.82
C PHE A 164 14.37 -0.49 -7.28
N GLU A 165 15.37 -1.11 -7.92
CA GLU A 165 15.74 -0.80 -9.31
C GLU A 165 15.16 -1.79 -10.32
N GLY A 166 14.79 -3.00 -9.88
CA GLY A 166 14.18 -4.04 -10.69
C GLY A 166 12.83 -3.67 -11.32
N GLU A 167 12.27 -4.58 -12.12
CA GLU A 167 11.12 -4.28 -12.97
C GLU A 167 9.78 -4.43 -12.23
N LEU A 168 8.81 -3.56 -12.52
CA LEU A 168 7.41 -3.76 -12.13
C LEU A 168 6.65 -4.32 -13.33
N PHE A 169 6.16 -5.55 -13.22
CA PHE A 169 5.37 -6.19 -14.28
C PHE A 169 3.89 -6.17 -13.92
N PHE A 170 3.04 -5.63 -14.80
CA PHE A 170 1.60 -5.59 -14.59
C PHE A 170 0.92 -6.70 -15.39
N ASN A 171 0.40 -7.71 -14.71
CA ASN A 171 -0.21 -8.86 -15.35
C ASN A 171 -1.69 -8.60 -15.66
N ALA A 172 -1.94 -8.09 -16.86
CA ALA A 172 -3.28 -7.81 -17.39
C ALA A 172 -4.13 -9.07 -17.67
N LEU A 173 -3.56 -10.29 -17.59
CA LEU A 173 -4.34 -11.54 -17.66
C LEU A 173 -5.11 -11.80 -16.35
N LYS A 174 -4.71 -11.14 -15.25
CA LYS A 174 -5.42 -11.19 -13.97
C LYS A 174 -6.46 -10.07 -13.92
N PRO A 175 -7.63 -10.31 -13.31
CA PRO A 175 -8.72 -9.32 -13.29
C PRO A 175 -8.32 -8.07 -12.50
N ASP A 176 -8.74 -6.92 -13.01
CA ASP A 176 -8.72 -5.68 -12.24
C ASP A 176 -9.80 -5.68 -11.15
N GLY A 177 -9.52 -5.02 -10.03
CA GLY A 177 -10.54 -4.72 -9.03
C GLY A 177 -11.50 -3.61 -9.49
N THR A 178 -12.34 -3.09 -8.58
CA THR A 178 -13.21 -1.95 -8.87
C THR A 178 -12.41 -0.78 -9.47
N MET A 179 -12.87 -0.22 -10.59
CA MET A 179 -12.09 0.77 -11.35
C MET A 179 -11.83 2.08 -10.61
N ARG A 180 -12.79 2.58 -9.84
CA ARG A 180 -12.65 3.85 -9.12
C ARG A 180 -13.35 3.77 -7.77
N LYS A 181 -12.67 4.22 -6.72
CA LYS A 181 -13.22 4.42 -5.38
C LYS A 181 -12.67 5.75 -4.87
N LEU A 182 -13.47 6.80 -5.01
CA LEU A 182 -13.15 8.16 -4.60
C LEU A 182 -14.30 8.68 -3.75
N THR A 183 -13.95 9.25 -2.61
CA THR A 183 -14.88 9.89 -1.69
C THR A 183 -14.89 11.40 -1.95
N ASP A 184 -16.03 12.05 -1.79
CA ASP A 184 -16.14 13.52 -1.85
C ASP A 184 -16.12 14.12 -0.43
N PRO A 185 -14.99 14.72 0.01
CA PRO A 185 -14.86 15.36 1.32
C PRO A 185 -15.28 16.83 1.34
N SER A 186 -15.92 17.35 0.28
CA SER A 186 -16.26 18.79 0.17
C SER A 186 -17.03 19.33 1.37
N LYS A 187 -17.92 18.52 1.98
CA LYS A 187 -18.64 18.89 3.20
C LYS A 187 -17.69 19.13 4.38
N LEU A 188 -16.71 18.26 4.59
CA LEU A 188 -15.73 18.40 5.67
C LEU A 188 -14.80 19.61 5.43
N HIS A 189 -14.39 19.82 4.19
CA HIS A 189 -13.60 20.99 3.78
C HIS A 189 -14.34 22.31 4.07
N GLN A 190 -15.64 22.37 3.77
CA GLN A 190 -16.48 23.54 4.08
C GLN A 190 -16.64 23.79 5.59
N LEU A 191 -16.59 22.73 6.40
CA LEU A 191 -16.58 22.83 7.86
C LEU A 191 -15.23 23.32 8.41
N GLY A 192 -14.19 23.39 7.58
CA GLY A 192 -12.89 23.98 7.93
C GLY A 192 -11.76 22.98 8.16
N TRP A 193 -12.00 21.68 7.99
CA TRP A 193 -10.96 20.65 8.16
C TRP A 193 -10.43 20.17 6.81
N HIS A 194 -9.11 20.06 6.69
CA HIS A 194 -8.42 19.51 5.54
C HIS A 194 -7.32 18.56 6.00
N HIS A 195 -7.03 17.56 5.17
CA HIS A 195 -5.85 16.71 5.35
C HIS A 195 -4.58 17.50 5.02
N GLU A 196 -3.49 17.13 5.66
CA GLU A 196 -2.14 17.67 5.52
C GLU A 196 -1.16 16.64 4.92
N ILE A 197 -1.36 15.34 5.18
CA ILE A 197 -0.45 14.28 4.74
C ILE A 197 -0.83 13.79 3.34
N GLU A 198 -0.03 14.19 2.36
CA GLU A 198 -0.13 13.69 0.99
C GLU A 198 0.41 12.25 0.89
N ILE A 199 0.02 11.54 -0.17
CA ILE A 199 0.35 10.12 -0.37
C ILE A 199 1.86 9.88 -0.46
N GLU A 200 2.62 10.81 -1.05
CA GLU A 200 4.08 10.72 -1.14
C GLU A 200 4.73 10.69 0.25
N GLU A 201 4.29 11.59 1.14
CA GLU A 201 4.80 11.66 2.50
C GLU A 201 4.35 10.44 3.32
N GLY A 202 3.08 10.05 3.23
CA GLY A 202 2.58 8.90 3.97
C GLY A 202 3.23 7.59 3.55
N VAL A 203 3.51 7.37 2.25
CA VAL A 203 4.25 6.18 1.78
C VAL A 203 5.66 6.15 2.36
N LYS A 204 6.35 7.30 2.40
CA LYS A 204 7.68 7.41 3.00
C LYS A 204 7.64 7.07 4.50
N ARG A 205 6.75 7.70 5.27
CA ARG A 205 6.57 7.44 6.71
C ARG A 205 6.24 5.97 6.98
N MET A 206 5.35 5.38 6.17
CA MET A 206 4.97 3.97 6.31
C MET A 206 6.14 3.03 6.02
N TYR A 207 6.96 3.33 5.01
CA TYR A 207 8.13 2.50 4.72
C TYR A 207 9.22 2.63 5.79
N GLU A 208 9.43 3.83 6.35
CA GLU A 208 10.31 4.04 7.50
C GLU A 208 9.84 3.24 8.72
N TRP A 209 8.53 3.27 9.02
CA TRP A 209 7.93 2.45 10.08
C TRP A 209 8.10 0.95 9.82
N TYR A 210 7.87 0.49 8.59
CA TYR A 210 7.99 -0.93 8.24
C TYR A 210 9.43 -1.48 8.41
N LYS A 211 10.45 -0.64 8.19
CA LYS A 211 11.86 -1.00 8.40
C LYS A 211 12.28 -1.07 9.87
N SER A 212 11.54 -0.43 10.77
CA SER A 212 11.83 -0.46 12.22
C SER A 212 11.58 -1.84 12.84
#